data_AF-A0AA97H3E9-F1
#
_entry.id   AF-A0AA97H3E9-F1
#
_cell.length_a   1.000
_cell.length_b   1.000
_cell.length_c   1.000
_cell.angle_alpha   90.00
_cell.angle_beta   90.00
_cell.angle_gamma   90.00
#
_symmetry.space_group_name_H-M   'P 1'
#
loop_
_entity.id
_entity.type
_entity.pdbx_description
1 polymer ?
#
loop_
_entity_poly.entity_id
_entity_poly.type
_entity_poly.pdbx_seq_one_letter_code
_entity_poly.pdbx_strand_id
1 'polypeptide(L)'
;MQTQIAELYQLTKEKYQLRLLGGKSGLCNTASWLYLAEDAQNFSFLKGGELIITTGLFTQSGTTLQEFLRLLVLENCSGAILNTGKYLQETDVGPDILAFCEMNRFPLFVMPWEMHLADIMQDLCRLFLNENRREDQIDTAFQALLDGAATPEKPLRLLNQTGFPTDCAYQVLAVSGLPAPMQITSALNAYGYYYHLLQKDNLHILILRLPVPKTFLHDCSDTICYCDSISLGIGVTAESLANLALSYKCARFALAAAQFWKQPLLQFAQLGPLRLLFHIDNPAFLQTYAQEHLGVLEQYDQKRNTTYLETLKVYLQADCSLLRASAQLHMHRNTLVYRIQKIKELLHTDFSDATEKLELLLSFYIREYLSI
;
A
#
# COMPACT_ATOMS: atom_id res chain seq x y z
N MET A 1 1.32 10.53 -2.16
CA MET A 1 2.70 10.96 -1.88
C MET A 1 2.65 12.34 -1.22
N GLN A 2 3.54 12.66 -0.28
CA GLN A 2 3.53 13.94 0.45
C GLN A 2 4.70 14.82 -0.05
N THR A 3 4.46 16.12 -0.28
CA THR A 3 5.47 17.07 -0.80
C THR A 3 6.52 17.37 0.25
N GLN A 4 7.81 17.35 -0.09
CA GLN A 4 8.85 17.75 0.86
C GLN A 4 8.80 19.26 1.12
N ILE A 5 8.93 19.65 2.40
CA ILE A 5 8.98 21.06 2.80
C ILE A 5 10.13 21.79 2.11
N ALA A 6 11.26 21.11 1.87
CA ALA A 6 12.39 21.66 1.11
C ALA A 6 11.98 22.18 -0.27
N GLU A 7 11.16 21.43 -1.00
CA GLU A 7 10.73 21.77 -2.35
C GLU A 7 9.75 22.94 -2.34
N LEU A 8 8.75 22.89 -1.45
CA LEU A 8 7.81 24.01 -1.22
C LEU A 8 8.57 25.29 -0.91
N TYR A 9 9.57 25.21 -0.03
CA TYR A 9 10.39 26.35 0.35
C TYR A 9 11.17 26.92 -0.85
N GLN A 10 11.82 26.08 -1.66
CA GLN A 10 12.56 26.57 -2.83
C GLN A 10 11.67 27.28 -3.85
N LEU A 11 10.45 26.78 -4.08
CA LEU A 11 9.49 27.37 -5.02
C LEU A 11 8.88 28.68 -4.53
N THR A 12 8.79 28.88 -3.22
CA THR A 12 8.07 30.01 -2.61
C THR A 12 8.98 31.07 -1.98
N LYS A 13 10.26 30.75 -1.67
CA LYS A 13 11.17 31.64 -0.93
C LYS A 13 11.35 33.03 -1.54
N GLU A 14 11.50 33.13 -2.87
CA GLU A 14 11.78 34.41 -3.52
C GLU A 14 10.51 35.23 -3.68
N LYS A 15 9.42 34.59 -4.10
CA LYS A 15 8.12 35.23 -4.32
C LYS A 15 7.52 35.79 -3.03
N TYR A 16 7.63 35.05 -1.93
CA TYR A 16 7.03 35.42 -0.64
C TYR A 16 8.04 35.88 0.41
N GLN A 17 9.31 36.05 0.03
CA GLN A 17 10.39 36.44 0.93
C GLN A 17 10.48 35.53 2.17
N LEU A 18 10.18 34.24 2.01
CA LEU A 18 10.22 33.29 3.12
C LEU A 18 11.66 33.09 3.58
N ARG A 19 11.85 33.18 4.90
CA ARG A 19 13.12 32.87 5.54
C ARG A 19 12.93 31.75 6.54
N LEU A 20 13.79 30.74 6.45
CA LEU A 20 13.87 29.68 7.46
C LEU A 20 14.63 30.21 8.67
N LEU A 21 14.00 30.18 9.85
CA LEU A 21 14.63 30.61 11.10
C LEU A 21 15.24 29.46 11.90
N GLY A 22 14.62 28.28 11.89
CA GLY A 22 15.09 27.12 12.66
C GLY A 22 14.46 25.80 12.20
N GLY A 23 14.97 24.68 12.71
CA GLY A 23 14.47 23.35 12.36
C GLY A 23 14.94 22.89 10.99
N LYS A 24 16.17 23.23 10.58
CA LYS A 24 16.65 22.99 9.21
C LYS A 24 16.69 21.51 8.85
N SER A 25 17.01 20.65 9.83
CA SER A 25 16.98 19.20 9.65
C SER A 25 15.57 18.66 9.33
N GLY A 26 14.52 19.43 9.60
CA GLY A 26 13.13 19.08 9.29
C GLY A 26 12.70 19.39 7.86
N LEU A 27 13.56 19.98 7.02
CA LEU A 27 13.19 20.26 5.62
C LEU A 27 12.88 18.99 4.81
N CYS A 28 13.34 17.83 5.25
CA CYS A 28 12.98 16.53 4.69
C CYS A 28 11.59 16.04 5.11
N ASN A 29 10.94 16.70 6.07
CA ASN A 29 9.56 16.41 6.44
C ASN A 29 8.66 16.65 5.24
N THR A 30 7.55 15.94 5.23
CA THR A 30 6.60 15.97 4.13
C THR A 30 5.26 16.52 4.59
N ALA A 31 4.62 17.31 3.73
CA ALA A 31 3.32 17.90 3.98
C ALA A 31 2.38 17.65 2.80
N SER A 32 1.11 17.43 3.08
CA SER A 32 0.08 17.19 2.05
C SER A 32 -1.08 18.19 2.11
N TRP A 33 -1.09 19.06 3.13
CA TRP A 33 -2.14 20.02 3.35
C TRP A 33 -1.64 21.26 4.07
N LEU A 34 -2.37 22.36 3.88
CA LEU A 34 -2.12 23.65 4.52
C LEU A 34 -3.24 23.96 5.51
N TYR A 35 -2.88 24.42 6.71
CA TYR A 35 -3.86 24.83 7.70
C TYR A 35 -3.56 26.22 8.27
N LEU A 36 -4.56 27.11 8.26
CA LEU A 36 -4.46 28.42 8.89
C LEU A 36 -4.90 28.31 10.36
N ALA A 37 -3.95 28.44 11.28
CA ALA A 37 -4.20 28.36 12.71
C ALA A 37 -4.10 29.75 13.35
N GLU A 38 -5.22 30.23 13.91
CA GLU A 38 -5.29 31.53 14.59
C GLU A 38 -5.77 31.44 16.04
N ASP A 39 -6.22 30.27 16.47
CA ASP A 39 -6.68 30.01 17.83
C ASP A 39 -6.04 28.71 18.34
N ALA A 40 -5.48 28.77 19.54
CA ALA A 40 -4.85 27.63 20.21
C ALA A 40 -5.87 26.59 20.70
N GLN A 41 -7.17 26.90 20.72
CA GLN A 41 -8.21 25.96 21.17
C GLN A 41 -8.70 25.01 20.07
N ASN A 42 -8.37 25.28 18.81
CA ASN A 42 -8.88 24.52 17.65
C ASN A 42 -7.92 23.41 17.15
N PHE A 43 -6.88 23.07 17.92
CA PHE A 43 -5.92 22.05 17.50
C PHE A 43 -6.47 20.63 17.47
N SER A 44 -7.61 20.36 18.11
CA SER A 44 -8.30 19.06 18.03
C SER A 44 -8.78 18.67 16.63
N PHE A 45 -8.69 19.59 15.65
CA PHE A 45 -9.03 19.33 14.25
C PHE A 45 -7.83 18.94 13.38
N LEU A 46 -6.61 19.01 13.91
CA LEU A 46 -5.40 18.58 13.22
C LEU A 46 -5.33 17.05 13.16
N LYS A 47 -4.79 16.52 12.05
CA LYS A 47 -4.64 15.10 11.80
C LYS A 47 -3.16 14.68 11.68
N GLY A 48 -2.25 15.64 11.73
CA GLY A 48 -0.82 15.44 11.53
C GLY A 48 -0.44 15.51 10.05
N GLY A 49 0.79 15.95 9.78
CA GLY A 49 1.30 16.12 8.42
C GLY A 49 0.93 17.45 7.74
N GLU A 50 0.30 18.38 8.45
CA GLU A 50 -0.04 19.71 7.91
C GLU A 50 1.14 20.69 8.01
N LEU A 51 1.24 21.57 7.02
CA LEU A 51 2.03 22.79 7.12
C LEU A 51 1.13 23.92 7.66
N ILE A 52 1.52 24.49 8.80
CA ILE A 52 0.70 25.49 9.48
C ILE A 52 1.09 26.88 9.01
N ILE A 53 0.11 27.75 8.81
CA ILE A 53 0.31 29.19 8.65
C ILE A 53 -0.40 29.89 9.80
N THR A 54 0.22 30.91 10.39
CA THR A 54 -0.41 31.74 11.42
C THR A 54 0.02 33.19 11.32
N THR A 55 -0.88 34.12 11.60
CA THR A 55 -0.57 35.55 11.77
C THR A 55 -0.19 35.90 13.20
N GLY A 56 -0.30 34.95 14.13
CA GLY A 56 -0.03 35.17 15.54
C GLY A 56 -1.22 35.70 16.34
N LEU A 57 -2.44 35.65 15.79
CA LEU A 57 -3.62 36.20 16.47
C LEU A 57 -3.87 35.54 17.83
N PHE A 58 -3.50 34.27 17.99
CA PHE A 58 -3.61 33.51 19.24
C PHE A 58 -2.89 34.17 20.44
N THR A 59 -1.92 35.05 20.19
CA THR A 59 -1.24 35.81 21.25
C THR A 59 -2.20 36.74 22.00
N GLN A 60 -3.28 37.19 21.35
CA GLN A 60 -4.33 38.01 21.96
C GLN A 60 -5.14 37.23 22.99
N SER A 61 -5.17 35.90 22.87
CA SER A 61 -5.83 34.99 23.83
C SER A 61 -4.90 34.60 25.00
N GLY A 62 -3.71 35.19 25.09
CA GLY A 62 -2.74 34.94 26.17
C GLY A 62 -1.86 33.70 25.97
N THR A 63 -1.96 33.01 24.83
CA THR A 63 -1.09 31.88 24.49
C THR A 63 0.24 32.38 23.93
N THR A 64 1.35 31.87 24.44
CA THR A 64 2.68 32.24 23.94
C THR A 64 3.03 31.49 22.64
N LEU A 65 3.91 32.06 21.82
CA LEU A 65 4.41 31.38 20.61
C LEU A 65 5.05 30.02 20.93
N GLN A 66 5.75 29.92 22.06
CA GLN A 66 6.37 28.67 22.49
C GLN A 66 5.33 27.59 22.81
N GLU A 67 4.26 27.93 23.53
CA GLU A 67 3.16 26.99 23.81
C GLU A 67 2.47 26.56 22.52
N PHE A 68 2.23 27.51 21.62
CA PHE A 68 1.62 27.24 20.31
C PHE A 68 2.44 26.24 19.48
N LEU A 69 3.76 26.47 19.34
CA LEU A 69 4.63 25.56 18.59
C LEU A 69 4.76 24.18 19.25
N ARG A 70 4.73 24.11 20.59
CA ARG A 70 4.71 22.82 21.31
C ARG A 70 3.47 22.00 20.96
N LEU A 71 2.30 22.65 20.88
CA LEU A 71 1.05 21.98 20.50
C LEU A 71 1.13 21.46 19.05
N LEU A 72 1.66 22.24 18.12
CA LEU A 72 1.83 21.79 16.73
C LEU A 72 2.76 20.58 16.59
N VAL A 73 3.86 20.55 17.33
CA VAL A 73 4.77 19.40 17.34
C VAL A 73 4.08 18.18 17.96
N LEU A 74 3.29 18.36 19.02
CA LEU A 74 2.54 17.29 19.67
C LEU A 74 1.48 16.67 18.75
N GLU A 75 0.83 17.48 17.92
CA GLU A 75 -0.13 17.03 16.89
C GLU A 75 0.56 16.52 15.60
N ASN A 76 1.89 16.33 15.59
CA ASN A 76 2.68 15.85 14.46
C ASN A 76 2.55 16.70 13.17
N CYS A 77 2.41 18.03 13.30
CA CYS A 77 2.48 18.92 12.14
C CYS A 77 3.88 18.93 11.52
N SER A 78 3.95 19.20 10.22
CA SER A 78 5.20 19.08 9.45
C SER A 78 6.10 20.31 9.55
N GLY A 79 5.52 21.49 9.84
CA GLY A 79 6.24 22.77 10.01
C GLY A 79 5.28 23.95 10.19
N ALA A 80 5.81 25.17 10.35
CA ALA A 80 5.00 26.38 10.46
C ALA A 80 5.59 27.59 9.71
N ILE A 81 4.71 28.42 9.16
CA ILE A 81 5.01 29.73 8.56
C ILE A 81 4.37 30.80 9.43
N LEU A 82 5.20 31.66 10.02
CA LEU A 82 4.77 32.81 10.80
C LEU A 82 4.68 34.04 9.91
N ASN A 83 3.49 34.63 9.80
CA ASN A 83 3.31 35.91 9.16
C ASN A 83 3.57 37.03 10.18
N THR A 84 4.79 37.58 10.15
CA THR A 84 5.30 38.52 11.15
C THR A 84 5.12 39.97 10.72
N GLY A 85 4.67 40.83 11.65
CA GLY A 85 4.68 42.28 11.52
C GLY A 85 3.56 42.99 12.30
N LYS A 86 2.42 42.32 12.54
CA LYS A 86 1.29 42.89 13.31
C LYS A 86 1.15 42.31 14.72
N TYR A 87 0.87 41.01 14.83
CA TYR A 87 0.63 40.35 16.12
C TYR A 87 1.86 39.61 16.66
N LEU A 88 2.75 39.16 15.77
CA LEU A 88 4.05 38.60 16.08
C LEU A 88 5.13 39.37 15.35
N GLN A 89 6.23 39.64 16.02
CA GLN A 89 7.46 40.16 15.45
C GLN A 89 8.48 39.03 15.32
N GLU A 90 9.42 39.14 14.39
CA GLU A 90 10.52 38.17 14.27
C GLU A 90 11.36 38.11 15.57
N THR A 91 11.45 39.22 16.30
CA THR A 91 12.13 39.29 17.61
C THR A 91 11.47 38.43 18.69
N ASP A 92 10.19 38.07 18.52
CA ASP A 92 9.49 37.17 19.46
C ASP A 92 9.97 35.72 19.31
N VAL A 93 10.67 35.40 18.22
CA VAL A 93 11.32 34.10 17.98
C VAL A 93 12.68 34.09 18.68
N GLY A 94 12.65 33.87 20.00
CA GLY A 94 13.85 33.79 20.83
C GLY A 94 14.71 32.53 20.55
N PRO A 95 15.96 32.50 21.08
CA PRO A 95 16.87 31.37 20.90
C PRO A 95 16.31 30.05 21.44
N ASP A 96 15.50 30.09 22.50
CA ASP A 96 14.85 28.91 23.06
C ASP A 96 13.85 28.27 22.09
N ILE A 97 13.14 29.08 21.31
CA ILE A 97 12.21 28.61 20.28
C ILE A 97 12.99 27.97 19.13
N LEU A 98 14.09 28.60 18.70
CA LEU A 98 14.94 28.04 17.65
C LEU A 98 15.56 26.71 18.06
N ALA A 99 16.04 26.60 19.30
CA ALA A 99 16.56 25.36 19.87
C ALA A 99 15.48 24.27 19.94
N PHE A 100 14.25 24.65 20.34
CA PHE A 100 13.10 23.74 20.33
C PHE A 100 12.78 23.21 18.92
N CYS A 101 12.75 24.10 17.91
CA CYS A 101 12.51 23.71 16.52
C CYS A 101 13.61 22.78 15.98
N GLU A 102 14.89 23.05 16.28
CA GLU A 102 15.99 22.20 15.83
C GLU A 102 15.93 20.81 16.50
N MET A 103 15.70 20.77 17.81
CA MET A 103 15.59 19.52 18.56
C MET A 103 14.45 18.62 18.07
N ASN A 104 13.32 19.22 17.67
CA ASN A 104 12.16 18.50 17.17
C ASN A 104 12.13 18.35 15.64
N ARG A 105 13.17 18.80 14.94
CA ARG A 105 13.23 18.82 13.46
C ARG A 105 11.97 19.46 12.85
N PHE A 106 11.53 20.59 13.41
CA PHE A 106 10.32 21.30 13.01
C PHE A 106 10.67 22.60 12.28
N PRO A 107 10.56 22.66 10.94
CA PRO A 107 10.90 23.84 10.16
C PRO A 107 10.00 25.02 10.53
N LEU A 108 10.63 26.12 10.94
CA LEU A 108 9.96 27.37 11.24
C LEU A 108 10.37 28.44 10.24
N PHE A 109 9.40 28.93 9.48
CA PHE A 109 9.58 29.99 8.50
C PHE A 109 8.95 31.30 8.98
N VAL A 110 9.49 32.42 8.49
CA VAL A 110 8.84 33.73 8.59
C VAL A 110 8.54 34.31 7.22
N MET A 111 7.43 35.03 7.15
CA MET A 111 6.96 35.78 6.01
C MET A 111 6.61 37.21 6.47
N PRO A 112 6.96 38.26 5.72
CA PRO A 112 6.57 39.64 6.04
C PRO A 112 5.06 39.88 5.97
N TRP A 113 4.55 40.79 6.81
CA TRP A 113 3.12 41.15 6.89
C TRP A 113 2.55 41.73 5.61
N GLU A 114 3.39 42.40 4.82
CA GLU A 114 3.02 42.99 3.54
C GLU A 114 2.66 41.93 2.50
N MET A 115 3.05 40.67 2.71
CA MET A 115 2.67 39.57 1.84
C MET A 115 1.22 39.16 2.11
N HIS A 116 0.42 39.12 1.05
CA HIS A 116 -0.96 38.68 1.13
C HIS A 116 -1.04 37.18 1.45
N LEU A 117 -1.50 36.86 2.66
CA LEU A 117 -1.67 35.49 3.15
C LEU A 117 -2.47 34.60 2.18
N ALA A 118 -3.51 35.19 1.57
CA ALA A 118 -4.35 34.49 0.61
C ALA A 118 -3.56 34.00 -0.62
N ASP A 119 -2.54 34.75 -1.06
CA ASP A 119 -1.77 34.43 -2.25
C ASP A 119 -0.83 33.24 -2.01
N ILE A 120 -0.14 33.20 -0.88
CA ILE A 120 0.70 32.05 -0.51
C ILE A 120 -0.16 30.82 -0.24
N MET A 121 -1.31 30.99 0.42
CA MET A 121 -2.23 29.89 0.65
C MET A 121 -2.75 29.30 -0.66
N GLN A 122 -3.16 30.14 -1.61
CA GLN A 122 -3.62 29.67 -2.92
C GLN A 122 -2.53 28.91 -3.68
N ASP A 123 -1.30 29.42 -3.70
CA ASP A 123 -0.22 28.79 -4.44
C ASP A 123 0.25 27.50 -3.77
N LEU A 124 0.41 27.46 -2.45
CA LEU A 124 0.72 26.22 -1.72
C LEU A 124 -0.39 25.18 -1.88
N CYS A 125 -1.67 25.58 -1.75
CA CYS A 125 -2.80 24.68 -2.02
C CYS A 125 -2.80 24.16 -3.46
N ARG A 126 -2.47 25.00 -4.46
CA ARG A 126 -2.33 24.55 -5.85
C ARG A 126 -1.18 23.56 -6.02
N LEU A 127 -0.05 23.78 -5.37
CA LEU A 127 1.08 22.84 -5.40
C LEU A 127 0.66 21.48 -4.83
N PHE A 128 0.06 21.47 -3.63
CA PHE A 128 -0.47 20.24 -3.03
C PHE A 128 -1.52 19.55 -3.91
N LEU A 129 -2.48 20.31 -4.48
CA LEU A 129 -3.52 19.75 -5.35
C LEU A 129 -2.97 19.25 -6.68
N ASN A 130 -1.97 19.91 -7.26
CA ASN A 130 -1.38 19.49 -8.53
C ASN A 130 -0.56 18.21 -8.36
N GLU A 131 0.15 18.04 -7.25
CA GLU A 131 0.82 16.78 -6.94
C GLU A 131 -0.17 15.64 -6.74
N ASN A 132 -1.23 15.85 -5.95
CA ASN A 132 -2.30 14.86 -5.76
C ASN A 132 -2.97 14.50 -7.09
N ARG A 133 -3.31 15.50 -7.93
CA ARG A 133 -3.88 15.24 -9.27
C ARG A 133 -2.94 14.49 -10.18
N ARG A 134 -1.63 14.73 -10.08
CA ARG A 134 -0.63 14.04 -10.90
C ARG A 134 -0.52 12.58 -10.48
N GLU A 135 -0.55 12.29 -9.18
CA GLU A 135 -0.58 10.93 -8.64
C GLU A 135 -1.86 10.20 -9.06
N ASP A 136 -3.03 10.80 -8.88
CA ASP A 136 -4.31 10.23 -9.32
C ASP A 136 -4.32 9.91 -10.82
N GLN A 137 -3.69 10.76 -11.64
CA GLN A 137 -3.55 10.54 -13.08
C GLN A 137 -2.60 9.36 -13.39
N ILE A 138 -1.51 9.22 -12.65
CA ILE A 138 -0.56 8.10 -12.78
C ILE A 138 -1.25 6.79 -12.35
N ASP A 139 -1.94 6.78 -11.21
CA ASP A 139 -2.71 5.64 -10.70
C ASP A 139 -3.73 5.19 -11.74
N THR A 140 -4.52 6.13 -12.27
CA THR A 140 -5.53 5.86 -13.30
C THR A 140 -4.88 5.30 -14.57
N ALA A 141 -3.72 5.81 -14.96
CA ALA A 141 -3.00 5.33 -16.14
C ALA A 141 -2.47 3.91 -15.95
N PHE A 142 -1.89 3.60 -14.79
CA PHE A 142 -1.46 2.25 -14.47
C PHE A 142 -2.65 1.30 -14.36
N GLN A 143 -3.73 1.66 -13.68
CA GLN A 143 -4.94 0.84 -13.61
C GLN A 143 -5.46 0.46 -15.00
N ALA A 144 -5.52 1.43 -15.93
CA ALA A 144 -5.91 1.16 -17.31
C ALA A 144 -4.97 0.17 -18.03
N LEU A 145 -3.66 0.27 -17.81
CA LEU A 145 -2.70 -0.69 -18.37
C LEU A 145 -2.80 -2.08 -17.73
N LEU A 146 -3.04 -2.16 -16.41
CA LEU A 146 -3.23 -3.42 -15.70
C LEU A 146 -4.50 -4.15 -16.17
N ASP A 147 -5.56 -3.40 -16.51
CA ASP A 147 -6.82 -3.93 -17.06
C ASP A 147 -6.73 -4.34 -18.54
N GLY A 148 -5.62 -4.02 -19.22
CA GLY A 148 -5.45 -4.29 -20.64
C GLY A 148 -6.34 -3.38 -21.50
N ALA A 149 -6.34 -2.07 -21.23
CA ALA A 149 -7.11 -1.09 -21.99
C ALA A 149 -6.95 -1.24 -23.51
N ALA A 150 -8.09 -1.17 -24.23
CA ALA A 150 -8.12 -1.28 -25.69
C ALA A 150 -7.31 -0.19 -26.41
N THR A 151 -7.13 0.97 -25.78
CA THR A 151 -6.36 2.12 -26.29
C THR A 151 -5.25 2.53 -25.31
N PRO A 152 -4.12 1.82 -25.30
CA PRO A 152 -3.05 2.05 -24.31
C PRO A 152 -2.21 3.32 -24.59
N GLU A 153 -2.35 3.97 -25.75
CA GLU A 153 -1.50 5.11 -26.16
C GLU A 153 -1.54 6.30 -25.18
N LYS A 154 -2.74 6.66 -24.70
CA LYS A 154 -2.92 7.77 -23.77
C LYS A 154 -2.25 7.51 -22.41
N PRO A 155 -2.52 6.37 -21.72
CA PRO A 155 -1.82 6.07 -20.47
C PRO A 155 -0.31 5.88 -20.66
N LEU A 156 0.15 5.24 -21.75
CA LEU A 156 1.58 5.10 -22.04
C LEU A 156 2.28 6.46 -22.19
N ARG A 157 1.67 7.40 -22.92
CA ARG A 157 2.24 8.75 -23.11
C ARG A 157 2.35 9.52 -21.80
N LEU A 158 1.32 9.44 -20.95
CA LEU A 158 1.31 10.09 -19.64
C LEU A 158 2.39 9.50 -18.72
N LEU A 159 2.50 8.17 -18.67
CA LEU A 159 3.51 7.48 -17.85
C LEU A 159 4.93 7.82 -18.31
N ASN A 160 5.17 7.88 -19.62
CA ASN A 160 6.46 8.30 -20.18
C ASN A 160 6.84 9.72 -19.74
N GLN A 161 5.87 10.66 -19.76
CA GLN A 161 6.08 12.05 -19.33
C GLN A 161 6.27 12.21 -17.82
N THR A 162 5.88 11.21 -17.03
CA THR A 162 5.91 11.24 -15.56
C THR A 162 7.05 10.42 -14.97
N GLY A 163 7.97 9.89 -15.79
CA GLY A 163 9.18 9.22 -15.33
C GLY A 163 9.15 7.69 -15.42
N PHE A 164 8.17 7.12 -16.12
CA PHE A 164 8.05 5.69 -16.41
C PHE A 164 8.23 5.45 -17.91
N PRO A 165 9.47 5.21 -18.39
CA PRO A 165 9.73 4.96 -19.80
C PRO A 165 8.95 3.75 -20.33
N THR A 166 8.39 3.87 -21.53
CA THR A 166 7.56 2.81 -22.11
C THR A 166 8.35 1.61 -22.62
N ASP A 167 9.64 1.81 -22.92
CA ASP A 167 10.59 0.87 -23.52
C ASP A 167 11.52 0.21 -22.47
N CYS A 168 11.16 0.29 -21.19
CA CYS A 168 11.87 -0.39 -20.11
C CYS A 168 11.11 -1.63 -19.64
N ALA A 169 11.85 -2.57 -19.06
CA ALA A 169 11.26 -3.73 -18.41
C ALA A 169 10.67 -3.39 -17.04
N TYR A 170 9.52 -3.98 -16.74
CA TYR A 170 8.79 -3.83 -15.48
C TYR A 170 8.39 -5.19 -14.91
N GLN A 171 8.15 -5.23 -13.60
CA GLN A 171 7.58 -6.40 -12.95
C GLN A 171 6.51 -5.98 -11.95
N VAL A 172 5.38 -6.70 -11.97
CA VAL A 172 4.26 -6.45 -11.08
C VAL A 172 4.28 -7.43 -9.92
N LEU A 173 4.11 -6.91 -8.70
CA LEU A 173 3.96 -7.65 -7.47
C LEU A 173 2.56 -7.34 -6.90
N ALA A 174 1.80 -8.39 -6.60
CA ALA A 174 0.53 -8.29 -5.91
C ALA A 174 0.73 -8.65 -4.43
N VAL A 175 0.34 -7.75 -3.53
CA VAL A 175 0.55 -7.90 -2.09
C VAL A 175 -0.80 -7.90 -1.37
N SER A 176 -1.03 -8.92 -0.56
CA SER A 176 -2.19 -9.00 0.34
C SER A 176 -1.74 -8.87 1.80
N GLY A 177 -2.64 -8.34 2.64
CA GLY A 177 -2.44 -8.27 4.09
C GLY A 177 -1.43 -7.23 4.57
N LEU A 178 -1.11 -6.22 3.73
CA LEU A 178 -0.21 -5.12 4.07
C LEU A 178 -0.92 -4.08 4.95
N PRO A 179 -0.59 -3.94 6.25
CA PRO A 179 -1.30 -3.03 7.16
C PRO A 179 -0.91 -1.56 6.96
N ALA A 180 0.33 -1.29 6.56
CA ALA A 180 0.84 0.05 6.32
C ALA A 180 1.78 0.06 5.09
N PRO A 181 1.38 0.71 3.98
CA PRO A 181 2.22 0.81 2.77
C PRO A 181 3.62 1.37 3.02
N MET A 182 3.75 2.24 4.03
CA MET A 182 5.01 2.88 4.42
C MET A 182 6.15 1.89 4.73
N GLN A 183 5.85 0.68 5.19
CA GLN A 183 6.87 -0.33 5.49
C GLN A 183 7.58 -0.81 4.22
N ILE A 184 6.83 -1.05 3.14
CA ILE A 184 7.41 -1.45 1.86
C ILE A 184 8.08 -0.24 1.20
N THR A 185 7.42 0.92 1.17
CA THR A 185 7.95 2.09 0.48
C THR A 185 9.22 2.63 1.12
N SER A 186 9.35 2.60 2.45
CA SER A 186 10.59 2.99 3.15
C SER A 186 11.78 2.10 2.77
N ALA A 187 11.59 0.78 2.72
CA ALA A 187 12.61 -0.16 2.27
C ALA A 187 13.00 0.10 0.80
N LEU A 188 12.02 0.25 -0.09
CA LEU A 188 12.27 0.52 -1.51
C LEU A 188 13.01 1.85 -1.73
N ASN A 189 12.64 2.89 -0.99
CA ASN A 189 13.25 4.22 -1.06
C ASN A 189 14.70 4.19 -0.57
N ALA A 190 15.01 3.42 0.48
CA ALA A 190 16.38 3.30 1.00
C ALA A 190 17.36 2.75 -0.05
N TYR A 191 16.87 1.90 -0.98
CA TYR A 191 17.65 1.33 -2.07
C TYR A 191 17.55 2.10 -3.40
N GLY A 192 16.76 3.19 -3.45
CA GLY A 192 16.62 4.03 -4.64
C GLY A 192 15.92 3.36 -5.82
N TYR A 193 15.03 2.40 -5.58
CA TYR A 193 14.29 1.74 -6.65
C TYR A 193 13.25 2.67 -7.28
N TYR A 194 13.10 2.58 -8.61
CA TYR A 194 12.00 3.22 -9.31
C TYR A 194 10.78 2.31 -9.28
N TYR A 195 9.74 2.74 -8.59
CA TYR A 195 8.50 1.99 -8.45
C TYR A 195 7.28 2.88 -8.43
N HIS A 196 6.13 2.25 -8.59
CA HIS A 196 4.84 2.84 -8.32
C HIS A 196 4.00 1.85 -7.49
N LEU A 197 3.30 2.35 -6.47
CA LEU A 197 2.47 1.56 -5.58
C LEU A 197 1.06 2.11 -5.60
N LEU A 198 0.09 1.29 -6.00
CA LEU A 198 -1.33 1.63 -6.03
C LEU A 198 -2.16 0.57 -5.32
N GLN A 199 -3.37 0.92 -4.89
CA GLN A 199 -4.33 -0.02 -4.32
C GLN A 199 -5.36 -0.42 -5.38
N LYS A 200 -5.63 -1.72 -5.51
CA LYS A 200 -6.63 -2.29 -6.43
C LYS A 200 -7.17 -3.61 -5.90
N ASP A 201 -8.50 -3.79 -5.92
CA ASP A 201 -9.18 -5.02 -5.48
C ASP A 201 -8.78 -5.49 -4.06
N ASN A 202 -8.62 -4.54 -3.12
CA ASN A 202 -8.09 -4.76 -1.76
C ASN A 202 -6.64 -5.29 -1.68
N LEU A 203 -5.92 -5.27 -2.80
CA LEU A 203 -4.50 -5.58 -2.89
C LEU A 203 -3.68 -4.31 -3.04
N HIS A 204 -2.42 -4.37 -2.63
CA HIS A 204 -1.43 -3.39 -3.01
C HIS A 204 -0.66 -3.92 -4.21
N ILE A 205 -0.65 -3.15 -5.30
CA ILE A 205 0.00 -3.50 -6.55
C ILE A 205 1.26 -2.65 -6.68
N LEU A 206 2.41 -3.31 -6.59
CA LEU A 206 3.71 -2.70 -6.72
C LEU A 206 4.25 -2.95 -8.14
N ILE A 207 4.52 -1.88 -8.87
CA ILE A 207 5.06 -1.89 -10.23
C ILE A 207 6.52 -1.43 -10.14
N LEU A 208 7.45 -2.34 -10.36
CA LEU A 208 8.89 -2.08 -10.26
C LEU A 208 9.51 -1.95 -11.63
N ARG A 209 10.36 -0.95 -11.81
CA ARG A 209 11.22 -0.84 -12.98
C ARG A 209 12.44 -1.73 -12.80
N LEU A 210 12.77 -2.49 -13.84
CA LEU A 210 13.94 -3.35 -13.91
C LEU A 210 15.11 -2.65 -14.62
N PRO A 211 16.37 -3.10 -14.39
CA PRO A 211 16.77 -4.18 -13.48
C PRO A 211 16.74 -3.76 -12.01
N VAL A 212 16.34 -4.69 -11.14
CA VAL A 212 16.59 -4.63 -9.69
C VAL A 212 17.73 -5.59 -9.33
N PRO A 213 18.51 -5.32 -8.27
CA PRO A 213 19.51 -6.24 -7.75
C PRO A 213 18.90 -7.61 -7.47
N LYS A 214 19.67 -8.69 -7.63
CA LYS A 214 19.20 -10.05 -7.33
C LYS A 214 18.77 -10.22 -5.87
N THR A 215 19.30 -9.38 -4.98
CA THR A 215 18.93 -9.35 -3.56
C THR A 215 17.52 -8.81 -3.34
N PHE A 216 16.92 -8.10 -4.29
CA PHE A 216 15.60 -7.48 -4.14
C PHE A 216 14.54 -8.44 -3.57
N LEU A 217 14.50 -9.67 -4.09
CA LEU A 217 13.56 -10.69 -3.63
C LEU A 217 13.84 -11.15 -2.20
N HIS A 218 15.12 -11.24 -1.84
CA HIS A 218 15.56 -11.53 -0.47
C HIS A 218 15.23 -10.37 0.46
N ASP A 219 15.47 -9.14 0.03
CA ASP A 219 15.21 -7.91 0.79
C ASP A 219 13.69 -7.76 1.03
N CYS A 220 12.87 -8.04 0.02
CA CYS A 220 11.42 -8.11 0.14
C CYS A 220 10.99 -9.26 1.05
N SER A 221 11.54 -10.47 0.87
CA SER A 221 11.17 -11.60 1.73
C SER A 221 11.53 -11.33 3.18
N ASP A 222 12.68 -10.73 3.48
CA ASP A 222 13.07 -10.41 4.85
C ASP A 222 12.12 -9.39 5.46
N THR A 223 11.78 -8.33 4.72
CA THR A 223 10.83 -7.30 5.19
C THR A 223 9.43 -7.90 5.42
N ILE A 224 9.03 -8.87 4.60
CA ILE A 224 7.72 -9.53 4.63
C ILE A 224 7.66 -10.66 5.67
N CYS A 225 8.75 -11.39 5.90
CA CYS A 225 8.85 -12.52 6.83
C CYS A 225 8.55 -12.11 8.27
N TYR A 226 8.72 -10.84 8.63
CA TYR A 226 8.35 -10.32 9.96
C TYR A 226 6.86 -10.02 10.11
N CYS A 227 6.05 -10.23 9.06
CA CYS A 227 4.61 -9.98 9.06
C CYS A 227 3.87 -11.24 8.65
N ASP A 228 3.40 -12.02 9.63
CA ASP A 228 2.69 -13.29 9.44
C ASP A 228 1.42 -13.20 8.56
N SER A 229 0.92 -11.99 8.29
CA SER A 229 -0.29 -11.74 7.50
C SER A 229 -0.03 -11.37 6.04
N ILE A 230 1.23 -11.19 5.61
CA ILE A 230 1.54 -10.69 4.27
C ILE A 230 1.80 -11.86 3.32
N SER A 231 1.16 -11.83 2.15
CA SER A 231 1.44 -12.75 1.05
C SER A 231 1.75 -11.96 -0.22
N LEU A 232 2.72 -12.45 -0.99
CA LEU A 232 3.23 -11.80 -2.18
C LEU A 232 3.17 -12.73 -3.40
N GLY A 233 2.55 -12.27 -4.48
CA GLY A 233 2.60 -12.89 -5.79
C GLY A 233 3.43 -12.06 -6.76
N ILE A 234 4.39 -12.68 -7.45
CA ILE A 234 5.27 -12.00 -8.40
C ILE A 234 4.94 -12.44 -9.83
N GLY A 235 4.64 -11.46 -10.68
CA GLY A 235 4.38 -11.67 -12.10
C GLY A 235 5.63 -11.96 -12.92
N VAL A 236 5.41 -12.22 -14.20
CA VAL A 236 6.49 -12.30 -15.20
C VAL A 236 7.08 -10.91 -15.45
N THR A 237 8.31 -10.85 -15.98
CA THR A 237 8.86 -9.60 -16.50
C THR A 237 8.07 -9.15 -17.73
N ALA A 238 7.56 -7.92 -17.69
CA ALA A 238 7.00 -7.23 -18.84
C ALA A 238 8.13 -6.44 -19.50
N GLU A 239 8.48 -6.74 -20.75
CA GLU A 239 9.56 -6.02 -21.48
C GLU A 239 9.21 -4.55 -21.79
N SER A 240 7.94 -4.18 -21.63
CA SER A 240 7.44 -2.82 -21.82
C SER A 240 6.19 -2.58 -20.96
N LEU A 241 5.82 -1.30 -20.77
CA LEU A 241 4.56 -0.94 -20.10
C LEU A 241 3.32 -1.48 -20.83
N ALA A 242 3.40 -1.75 -22.14
CA ALA A 242 2.30 -2.34 -22.90
C ALA A 242 2.01 -3.80 -22.49
N ASN A 243 2.99 -4.51 -21.93
CA ASN A 243 2.84 -5.89 -21.47
C ASN A 243 2.51 -6.00 -19.97
N LEU A 244 2.23 -4.87 -19.30
CA LEU A 244 2.04 -4.82 -17.87
C LEU A 244 0.81 -5.63 -17.40
N ALA A 245 -0.26 -5.67 -18.20
CA ALA A 245 -1.46 -6.47 -17.94
C ALA A 245 -1.14 -7.96 -17.72
N LEU A 246 -0.22 -8.51 -18.51
CA LEU A 246 0.18 -9.92 -18.38
C LEU A 246 0.92 -10.15 -17.06
N SER A 247 1.90 -9.29 -16.74
CA SER A 247 2.63 -9.35 -15.48
C SER A 247 1.67 -9.27 -14.29
N TYR A 248 0.69 -8.36 -14.33
CA TYR A 248 -0.34 -8.20 -13.31
C TYR A 248 -1.20 -9.44 -13.11
N LYS A 249 -1.77 -10.00 -14.18
CA LYS A 249 -2.57 -11.22 -14.11
C LYS A 249 -1.73 -12.38 -13.53
N CYS A 250 -0.48 -12.53 -13.96
CA CYS A 250 0.44 -13.52 -13.43
C CYS A 250 0.74 -13.30 -11.94
N ALA A 251 0.89 -12.05 -11.50
CA ALA A 251 1.14 -11.70 -10.10
C ALA A 251 -0.04 -12.08 -9.20
N ARG A 252 -1.28 -11.76 -9.61
CA ARG A 252 -2.50 -12.16 -8.87
C ARG A 252 -2.66 -13.68 -8.81
N PHE A 253 -2.39 -14.37 -9.92
CA PHE A 253 -2.40 -15.83 -9.96
C PHE A 253 -1.36 -16.43 -9.00
N ALA A 254 -0.14 -15.89 -8.98
CA ALA A 254 0.90 -16.30 -8.04
C ALA A 254 0.56 -15.98 -6.57
N LEU A 255 -0.14 -14.86 -6.32
CA LEU A 255 -0.60 -14.48 -4.98
C LEU A 255 -1.66 -15.48 -4.45
N ALA A 256 -2.61 -15.90 -5.29
CA ALA A 256 -3.58 -16.94 -4.95
C ALA A 256 -2.90 -18.23 -4.51
N ALA A 257 -1.85 -18.58 -5.24
CA ALA A 257 -1.00 -19.72 -4.96
C ALA A 257 -0.28 -19.58 -3.61
N ALA A 258 0.30 -18.39 -3.37
CA ALA A 258 1.01 -18.08 -2.14
C ALA A 258 0.09 -18.22 -0.93
N GLN A 259 -1.11 -17.63 -0.99
CA GLN A 259 -2.12 -17.74 0.06
C GLN A 259 -2.61 -19.16 0.23
N PHE A 260 -2.86 -19.87 -0.87
CA PHE A 260 -3.34 -21.25 -0.82
C PHE A 260 -2.33 -22.15 -0.09
N TRP A 261 -1.07 -22.19 -0.49
CA TRP A 261 -0.06 -23.03 0.19
C TRP A 261 0.60 -22.38 1.41
N LYS A 262 0.08 -21.25 1.89
CA LYS A 262 0.60 -20.51 3.05
C LYS A 262 2.10 -20.21 2.91
N GLN A 263 2.51 -19.81 1.70
CA GLN A 263 3.86 -19.35 1.40
C GLN A 263 3.87 -17.81 1.44
N PRO A 264 4.89 -17.18 2.03
CA PRO A 264 4.95 -15.71 2.09
C PRO A 264 5.11 -15.08 0.71
N LEU A 265 5.75 -15.80 -0.23
CA LEU A 265 6.09 -15.30 -1.55
C LEU A 265 6.09 -16.44 -2.56
N LEU A 266 5.45 -16.22 -3.72
CA LEU A 266 5.61 -17.09 -4.89
C LEU A 266 5.74 -16.30 -6.19
N GLN A 267 6.59 -16.81 -7.08
CA GLN A 267 6.72 -16.29 -8.44
C GLN A 267 5.89 -17.11 -9.41
N PHE A 268 5.29 -16.46 -10.40
CA PHE A 268 4.53 -17.14 -11.44
C PHE A 268 5.34 -18.23 -12.16
N ALA A 269 6.64 -18.01 -12.37
CA ALA A 269 7.55 -18.97 -12.98
C ALA A 269 7.71 -20.27 -12.16
N GLN A 270 7.47 -20.22 -10.86
CA GLN A 270 7.64 -21.35 -9.92
C GLN A 270 6.36 -22.18 -9.75
N LEU A 271 5.23 -21.78 -10.34
CA LEU A 271 3.93 -22.45 -10.16
C LEU A 271 3.79 -23.80 -10.89
N GLY A 272 4.79 -24.20 -11.67
CA GLY A 272 4.79 -25.49 -12.35
C GLY A 272 3.54 -25.70 -13.23
N PRO A 273 2.86 -26.87 -13.13
CA PRO A 273 1.67 -27.19 -13.93
C PRO A 273 0.49 -26.24 -13.76
N LEU A 274 0.40 -25.50 -12.64
CA LEU A 274 -0.73 -24.60 -12.39
C LEU A 274 -0.77 -23.42 -13.35
N ARG A 275 0.35 -23.11 -13.99
CA ARG A 275 0.41 -22.15 -15.10
C ARG A 275 -0.50 -22.54 -16.27
N LEU A 276 -0.92 -23.79 -16.39
CA LEU A 276 -1.91 -24.21 -17.39
C LEU A 276 -3.29 -23.59 -17.12
N LEU A 277 -3.72 -23.52 -15.86
CA LEU A 277 -4.99 -22.89 -15.49
C LEU A 277 -5.02 -21.40 -15.81
N PHE A 278 -3.87 -20.73 -15.76
CA PHE A 278 -3.74 -19.31 -16.11
C PHE A 278 -4.17 -19.00 -17.54
N HIS A 279 -4.03 -19.96 -18.46
CA HIS A 279 -4.40 -19.78 -19.87
C HIS A 279 -5.89 -20.05 -20.14
N ILE A 280 -6.68 -20.33 -19.10
CA ILE A 280 -8.13 -20.51 -19.20
C ILE A 280 -8.79 -19.14 -19.01
N ASP A 281 -9.11 -18.47 -20.12
CA ASP A 281 -9.67 -17.12 -20.14
C ASP A 281 -11.16 -17.02 -19.73
N ASN A 282 -11.77 -18.11 -19.26
CA ASN A 282 -13.19 -18.16 -18.89
C ASN A 282 -13.38 -18.37 -17.37
N PRO A 283 -13.55 -17.29 -16.58
CA PRO A 283 -13.81 -17.38 -15.14
C PRO A 283 -15.04 -18.22 -14.79
N ALA A 284 -16.10 -18.19 -15.62
CA ALA A 284 -17.31 -18.96 -15.37
C ALA A 284 -17.08 -20.47 -15.51
N PHE A 285 -16.17 -20.88 -16.41
CA PHE A 285 -15.74 -22.26 -16.52
C PHE A 285 -14.98 -22.69 -15.25
N LEU A 286 -14.01 -21.88 -14.81
CA LEU A 286 -13.25 -22.15 -13.59
C LEU A 286 -14.17 -22.23 -12.36
N GLN A 287 -15.14 -21.32 -12.25
CA GLN A 287 -16.12 -21.33 -11.16
C GLN A 287 -16.99 -22.59 -11.19
N THR A 288 -17.50 -22.98 -12.37
CA THR A 288 -18.28 -24.22 -12.54
C THR A 288 -17.45 -25.44 -12.12
N TYR A 289 -16.21 -25.54 -12.59
CA TYR A 289 -15.31 -26.63 -12.23
C TYR A 289 -15.08 -26.71 -10.71
N ALA A 290 -14.82 -25.58 -10.05
CA ALA A 290 -14.68 -25.57 -8.59
C ALA A 290 -15.99 -25.98 -7.87
N GLN A 291 -17.14 -25.53 -8.39
CA GLN A 291 -18.47 -25.83 -7.86
C GLN A 291 -18.82 -27.32 -7.98
N GLU A 292 -18.44 -27.97 -9.08
CA GLU A 292 -18.67 -29.40 -9.33
C GLU A 292 -18.02 -30.27 -8.24
N HIS A 293 -16.81 -29.91 -7.80
CA HIS A 293 -16.07 -30.69 -6.81
C HIS A 293 -16.33 -30.26 -5.35
N LEU A 294 -16.51 -28.95 -5.09
CA LEU A 294 -16.61 -28.42 -3.72
C LEU A 294 -18.04 -28.11 -3.28
N GLY A 295 -18.98 -27.99 -4.23
CA GLY A 295 -20.31 -27.46 -3.99
C GLY A 295 -21.15 -28.27 -3.01
N VAL A 296 -20.98 -29.59 -2.99
CA VAL A 296 -21.69 -30.46 -2.03
C VAL A 296 -21.31 -30.11 -0.60
N LEU A 297 -20.02 -29.87 -0.34
CA LEU A 297 -19.54 -29.49 0.99
C LEU A 297 -19.92 -28.06 1.35
N GLU A 298 -19.87 -27.12 0.40
CA GLU A 298 -20.30 -25.73 0.62
C GLU A 298 -21.76 -25.67 1.06
N GLN A 299 -22.65 -26.38 0.35
CA GLN A 299 -24.07 -26.45 0.69
C GLN A 299 -24.31 -27.15 2.02
N TYR A 300 -23.51 -28.18 2.34
CA TYR A 300 -23.61 -28.89 3.60
C TYR A 300 -23.20 -27.99 4.77
N ASP A 301 -22.05 -27.31 4.66
CA ASP A 301 -21.55 -26.37 5.66
C ASP A 301 -22.54 -25.25 5.92
N GLN A 302 -23.13 -24.67 4.86
CA GLN A 302 -24.15 -23.63 5.00
C GLN A 302 -25.43 -24.12 5.71
N LYS A 303 -25.90 -25.34 5.39
CA LYS A 303 -27.14 -25.89 5.97
C LYS A 303 -26.98 -26.40 7.40
N ARG A 304 -25.80 -26.90 7.75
CA ARG A 304 -25.52 -27.57 9.03
C ARG A 304 -24.63 -26.75 9.96
N ASN A 305 -24.19 -25.56 9.52
CA ASN A 305 -23.24 -24.70 10.23
C ASN A 305 -21.95 -25.45 10.60
N THR A 306 -21.43 -26.24 9.66
CA THR A 306 -20.18 -27.00 9.79
C THR A 306 -19.03 -26.29 9.07
N THR A 307 -17.81 -26.83 9.20
CA THR A 307 -16.59 -26.31 8.55
C THR A 307 -15.83 -27.44 7.84
N TYR A 308 -16.56 -28.33 7.17
CA TYR A 308 -16.00 -29.49 6.49
C TYR A 308 -15.19 -29.12 5.26
N LEU A 309 -15.57 -28.05 4.57
CA LEU A 309 -14.82 -27.54 3.44
C LEU A 309 -13.40 -27.10 3.86
N GLU A 310 -13.30 -26.32 4.94
CA GLU A 310 -12.01 -25.92 5.51
C GLU A 310 -11.23 -27.13 6.06
N THR A 311 -11.93 -28.08 6.67
CA THR A 311 -11.32 -29.33 7.15
C THR A 311 -10.70 -30.11 6.00
N LEU A 312 -11.38 -30.22 4.86
CA LEU A 312 -10.87 -30.89 3.67
C LEU A 312 -9.66 -30.16 3.09
N LYS A 313 -9.72 -28.82 2.97
CA LYS A 313 -8.62 -27.99 2.47
C LYS A 313 -7.34 -28.27 3.27
N VAL A 314 -7.40 -28.16 4.59
CA VAL A 314 -6.24 -28.38 5.47
C VAL A 314 -5.79 -29.84 5.44
N TYR A 315 -6.70 -30.80 5.33
CA TYR A 315 -6.35 -32.21 5.22
C TYR A 315 -5.58 -32.53 3.93
N LEU A 316 -6.00 -32.01 2.77
CA LEU A 316 -5.30 -32.18 1.50
C LEU A 316 -3.92 -31.49 1.51
N GLN A 317 -3.83 -30.28 2.06
CA GLN A 317 -2.56 -29.55 2.21
C GLN A 317 -1.57 -30.23 3.17
N ALA A 318 -2.09 -31.03 4.10
CA ALA A 318 -1.30 -31.84 5.01
C ALA A 318 -0.92 -33.22 4.41
N ASP A 319 -1.00 -33.39 3.08
CA ASP A 319 -0.75 -34.63 2.36
C ASP A 319 -1.64 -35.79 2.86
N CYS A 320 -2.90 -35.48 3.19
CA CYS A 320 -3.85 -36.40 3.81
C CYS A 320 -3.37 -36.97 5.16
N SER A 321 -2.46 -36.28 5.86
CA SER A 321 -2.00 -36.67 7.19
C SER A 321 -2.95 -36.15 8.27
N LEU A 322 -3.70 -37.07 8.88
CA LEU A 322 -4.53 -36.77 10.05
C LEU A 322 -3.75 -36.11 11.18
N LEU A 323 -2.49 -36.51 11.39
CA LEU A 323 -1.64 -35.95 12.45
C LEU A 323 -1.36 -34.46 12.17
N ARG A 324 -0.80 -34.14 11.00
CA ARG A 324 -0.47 -32.76 10.61
C ARG A 324 -1.72 -31.88 10.51
N ALA A 325 -2.80 -32.39 9.91
CA ALA A 325 -4.05 -31.64 9.79
C ALA A 325 -4.70 -31.36 11.14
N SER A 326 -4.68 -32.32 12.08
CA SER A 326 -5.24 -32.12 13.42
C SER A 326 -4.50 -31.04 14.21
N ALA A 327 -3.17 -30.97 14.07
CA ALA A 327 -2.36 -29.93 14.67
C ALA A 327 -2.67 -28.55 14.07
N GLN A 328 -2.76 -28.45 12.75
CA GLN A 328 -3.07 -27.17 12.06
C GLN A 328 -4.49 -26.66 12.35
N LEU A 329 -5.46 -27.56 12.49
CA LEU A 329 -6.83 -27.21 12.82
C LEU A 329 -7.07 -27.04 14.33
N HIS A 330 -6.04 -27.28 15.17
CA HIS A 330 -6.14 -27.33 16.63
C HIS A 330 -7.29 -28.23 17.12
N MET A 331 -7.49 -29.37 16.46
CA MET A 331 -8.55 -30.33 16.75
C MET A 331 -8.00 -31.64 17.31
N HIS A 332 -8.79 -32.30 18.16
CA HIS A 332 -8.47 -33.66 18.57
C HIS A 332 -8.56 -34.64 17.38
N ARG A 333 -7.61 -35.59 17.29
CA ARG A 333 -7.52 -36.56 16.18
C ARG A 333 -8.83 -37.30 15.92
N ASN A 334 -9.52 -37.75 16.97
CA ASN A 334 -10.79 -38.50 16.81
C ASN A 334 -11.88 -37.66 16.13
N THR A 335 -11.97 -36.37 16.47
CA THR A 335 -12.91 -35.45 15.84
C THR A 335 -12.58 -35.28 14.36
N LEU A 336 -11.30 -35.12 14.02
CA LEU A 336 -10.88 -35.01 12.64
C LEU A 336 -11.18 -36.29 11.85
N VAL A 337 -10.94 -37.48 12.43
CA VAL A 337 -11.29 -38.77 11.81
C VAL A 337 -12.78 -38.81 11.46
N TYR A 338 -13.65 -38.42 12.40
CA TYR A 338 -15.09 -38.34 12.16
C TYR A 338 -15.44 -37.38 11.01
N ARG A 339 -14.86 -36.17 11.01
CA ARG A 339 -15.09 -35.17 9.95
C ARG A 339 -14.65 -35.68 8.59
N ILE A 340 -13.44 -36.25 8.50
CA ILE A 340 -12.92 -36.81 7.24
C ILE A 340 -13.78 -37.97 6.75
N GLN A 341 -14.23 -38.86 7.64
CA GLN A 341 -15.17 -39.91 7.27
C GLN A 341 -16.46 -39.33 6.71
N LYS A 342 -16.99 -38.27 7.33
CA LYS A 342 -18.22 -37.63 6.84
C LYS A 342 -18.04 -36.93 5.50
N ILE A 343 -16.89 -36.30 5.29
CA ILE A 343 -16.52 -35.68 4.02
C ILE A 343 -16.41 -36.74 2.91
N LYS A 344 -15.77 -37.88 3.18
CA LYS A 344 -15.70 -39.03 2.26
C LYS A 344 -17.08 -39.52 1.85
N GLU A 345 -18.01 -39.63 2.79
CA GLU A 345 -19.40 -40.01 2.51
C GLU A 345 -20.11 -38.99 1.61
N LEU A 346 -19.91 -37.69 1.85
CA LEU A 346 -20.57 -36.61 1.11
C LEU A 346 -20.02 -36.46 -0.32
N LEU A 347 -18.71 -36.67 -0.50
CA LEU A 347 -18.04 -36.56 -1.80
C LEU A 347 -17.94 -37.89 -2.55
N HIS A 348 -18.36 -39.00 -1.94
CA HIS A 348 -18.26 -40.34 -2.50
C HIS A 348 -16.84 -40.75 -2.94
N THR A 349 -15.81 -40.32 -2.18
CA THR A 349 -14.38 -40.60 -2.44
C THR A 349 -13.70 -41.17 -1.20
N ASP A 350 -12.60 -41.89 -1.37
CA ASP A 350 -11.74 -42.36 -0.29
C ASP A 350 -10.36 -41.66 -0.21
N PHE A 351 -10.09 -40.72 -1.12
CA PHE A 351 -8.81 -40.00 -1.29
C PHE A 351 -7.59 -40.90 -1.59
N SER A 352 -7.80 -42.12 -2.07
CA SER A 352 -6.72 -43.01 -2.51
C SER A 352 -6.16 -42.58 -3.87
N ASP A 353 -7.03 -42.16 -4.79
CA ASP A 353 -6.66 -41.76 -6.15
C ASP A 353 -5.96 -40.40 -6.19
N ALA A 354 -4.85 -40.35 -6.92
CA ALA A 354 -4.05 -39.14 -7.06
C ALA A 354 -4.75 -38.09 -7.93
N THR A 355 -5.55 -38.52 -8.92
CA THR A 355 -6.28 -37.63 -9.83
C THR A 355 -7.38 -36.91 -9.06
N GLU A 356 -8.21 -37.63 -8.32
CA GLU A 356 -9.27 -37.02 -7.48
C GLU A 356 -8.71 -36.00 -6.47
N LYS A 357 -7.59 -36.31 -5.82
CA LYS A 357 -6.92 -35.36 -4.91
C LYS A 357 -6.43 -34.12 -5.64
N LEU A 358 -5.87 -34.29 -6.84
CA LEU A 358 -5.42 -33.18 -7.67
C LEU A 358 -6.62 -32.30 -8.04
N GLU A 359 -7.71 -32.86 -8.55
CA GLU A 359 -8.93 -32.13 -8.92
C GLU A 359 -9.44 -31.28 -7.75
N LEU A 360 -9.55 -31.85 -6.55
CA LEU A 360 -9.96 -31.10 -5.35
C LEU A 360 -8.98 -29.97 -4.99
N LEU A 361 -7.68 -30.23 -5.05
CA LEU A 361 -6.65 -29.19 -4.81
C LEU A 361 -6.75 -28.07 -5.85
N LEU A 362 -6.97 -28.40 -7.12
CA LEU A 362 -7.19 -27.43 -8.19
C LEU A 362 -8.46 -26.61 -7.92
N SER A 363 -9.56 -27.24 -7.52
CA SER A 363 -10.81 -26.54 -7.20
C SER A 363 -10.64 -25.55 -6.04
N PHE A 364 -9.92 -25.92 -4.98
CA PHE A 364 -9.61 -24.97 -3.90
C PHE A 364 -8.72 -23.83 -4.37
N TYR A 365 -7.68 -24.13 -5.15
CA TYR A 365 -6.81 -23.11 -5.71
C TYR A 365 -7.56 -22.14 -6.62
N ILE A 366 -8.43 -22.66 -7.50
CA ILE A 366 -9.29 -21.85 -8.38
C ILE A 366 -10.18 -20.93 -7.55
N ARG A 367 -10.77 -21.44 -6.47
CA ARG A 367 -11.60 -20.63 -5.58
C ARG A 367 -10.82 -19.49 -4.94
N GLU A 368 -9.58 -19.73 -4.47
CA GLU A 368 -8.69 -18.66 -3.98
C GLU A 368 -8.40 -17.64 -5.09
N TYR A 369 -8.03 -18.10 -6.28
CA TYR A 369 -7.72 -17.22 -7.41
C TYR A 369 -8.91 -16.34 -7.84
N LEU A 370 -10.13 -16.86 -7.81
CA LEU A 370 -11.33 -16.10 -8.15
C LEU A 370 -11.77 -15.12 -7.04
N SER A 371 -11.21 -15.23 -5.82
CA SER A 371 -11.52 -14.36 -4.69
C SER A 371 -10.58 -13.16 -4.53
N ILE A 372 -9.44 -13.22 -5.23
CA ILE A 372 -8.42 -12.17 -5.37
C ILE A 372 -8.70 -11.43 -6.65
#